data_AF-A0A0M4SQK4-F1
#
_entry.id   AF-A0A0M4SQK4-F1
#
_cell.length_a   1.000
_cell.length_b   1.000
_cell.length_c   1.000
_cell.angle_alpha   90.00
_cell.angle_beta   90.00
_cell.angle_gamma   90.00
#
_symmetry.space_group_name_H-M   'P 1'
#
loop_
_entity.id
_entity.type
_entity.pdbx_description
1 polymer ?
#
loop_
_entity_poly.entity_id
_entity_poly.type
_entity_poly.pdbx_seq_one_letter_code
_entity_poly.pdbx_strand_id
1 'polypeptide(L)'
;MKTSKPEVVVITGASAGIGRATVREFAKRGAYIGLIARSSDGLNKARQEVEAAGGKALVLPTDVSDPAQVEIAAAMVEKEFGPIDIWVNNAMTSILSPFLEITPEEFRRVTEVTYLGYVHGTMAALRRMKPRERGTIVQVGSALAYRSIPLQSAYCGAKAAIRGFTDSIRCELHHDGSNVHITMVQMPAVNTPQFDWIKNNMTHKSQPVPPIFQPEVAAEAIVWAATHKRRELYVGSSTVEAILGNKVVPGILDHYLGKTGYKSQQTEQPENENRLSNLWEPLPGDRGAHGRFDDQAQNYSAQLWATENQDWLVLGLGAGVALVALGAYLGHQSQQDSQDHRITESDINQEVSRQLHQTVNRSSKLNNWNLLTGLARFAWKTLATESKNHQKATQS
;
A
#
# COMPACT_ATOMS: atom_id res chain seq x y z
N MET A 1 -9.61 -25.53 14.64
CA MET A 1 -9.73 -24.22 13.97
C MET A 1 -9.97 -23.18 15.05
N LYS A 2 -9.09 -22.21 15.26
CA LYS A 2 -9.41 -21.08 16.16
C LYS A 2 -10.47 -20.24 15.44
N THR A 3 -11.72 -20.38 15.86
CA THR A 3 -12.85 -19.56 15.41
C THR A 3 -12.66 -18.15 15.95
N SER A 4 -11.78 -17.35 15.32
CA SER A 4 -11.69 -15.92 15.60
C SER A 4 -12.95 -15.24 15.10
N LYS A 5 -13.57 -14.41 15.94
CA LYS A 5 -14.67 -13.53 15.54
C LYS A 5 -14.28 -12.74 14.27
N PRO A 6 -15.17 -12.59 13.28
CA PRO A 6 -14.94 -11.73 12.12
C PRO A 6 -14.55 -10.30 12.52
N GLU A 7 -13.59 -9.71 11.80
CA GLU A 7 -13.23 -8.29 11.97
C GLU A 7 -14.39 -7.40 11.52
N VAL A 8 -14.71 -6.38 12.30
CA VAL A 8 -15.71 -5.36 11.91
C VAL A 8 -14.99 -4.17 11.28
N VAL A 9 -15.27 -3.91 10.01
CA VAL A 9 -14.56 -2.90 9.21
C VAL A 9 -15.56 -1.86 8.69
N VAL A 10 -15.24 -0.59 8.81
CA VAL A 10 -15.99 0.48 8.13
C VAL A 10 -15.15 1.06 7.01
N ILE A 11 -15.71 1.20 5.82
CA ILE A 11 -15.02 1.74 4.63
C ILE A 11 -15.85 2.88 4.06
N THR A 12 -15.27 4.08 4.02
CA THR A 12 -15.89 5.23 3.33
C THR A 12 -15.49 5.25 1.86
N GLY A 13 -16.40 5.68 0.98
CA GLY A 13 -16.20 5.57 -0.47
C GLY A 13 -16.23 4.12 -0.97
N ALA A 14 -16.96 3.24 -0.28
CA ALA A 14 -17.01 1.80 -0.55
C ALA A 14 -17.70 1.42 -1.88
N SER A 15 -18.41 2.37 -2.52
CA SER A 15 -19.20 2.08 -3.71
C SER A 15 -18.37 1.82 -4.96
N ALA A 16 -17.15 2.38 -5.07
CA ALA A 16 -16.35 2.28 -6.29
C ALA A 16 -14.84 2.48 -6.05
N GLY A 17 -14.03 2.30 -7.10
CA GLY A 17 -12.60 2.60 -7.07
C GLY A 17 -11.82 1.78 -6.04
N ILE A 18 -10.81 2.43 -5.43
CA ILE A 18 -9.98 1.86 -4.35
C ILE A 18 -10.85 1.33 -3.21
N GLY A 19 -11.84 2.11 -2.75
CA GLY A 19 -12.72 1.68 -1.66
C GLY A 19 -13.46 0.38 -1.97
N ARG A 20 -13.93 0.20 -3.21
CA ARG A 20 -14.57 -1.04 -3.63
C ARG A 20 -13.59 -2.21 -3.74
N ALA A 21 -12.37 -1.99 -4.23
CA ALA A 21 -11.33 -3.01 -4.19
C ALA A 21 -10.97 -3.40 -2.74
N THR A 22 -10.88 -2.44 -1.82
CA THR A 22 -10.66 -2.67 -0.39
C THR A 22 -11.78 -3.49 0.23
N VAL A 23 -13.04 -3.22 -0.13
CA VAL A 23 -14.19 -4.05 0.28
C VAL A 23 -13.99 -5.51 -0.12
N ARG A 24 -13.58 -5.77 -1.37
CA ARG A 24 -13.32 -7.12 -1.88
C ARG A 24 -12.20 -7.82 -1.09
N GLU A 25 -11.11 -7.12 -0.78
CA GLU A 25 -10.00 -7.72 -0.01
C GLU A 25 -10.39 -8.05 1.43
N PHE A 26 -11.14 -7.19 2.12
CA PHE A 26 -11.67 -7.53 3.45
C PHE A 26 -12.72 -8.64 3.38
N ALA A 27 -13.53 -8.69 2.32
CA ALA A 27 -14.52 -9.73 2.12
C ALA A 27 -13.90 -11.13 2.00
N LYS A 28 -12.77 -11.26 1.28
CA LYS A 28 -11.99 -12.51 1.19
C LYS A 28 -11.52 -13.01 2.56
N ARG A 29 -11.40 -12.13 3.55
CA ARG A 29 -11.01 -12.45 4.93
C ARG A 29 -12.22 -12.75 5.84
N GLY A 30 -13.44 -12.76 5.28
CA GLY A 30 -14.68 -13.01 6.00
C GLY A 30 -15.12 -11.87 6.91
N ALA A 31 -14.66 -10.63 6.65
CA ALA A 31 -14.99 -9.48 7.48
C ALA A 31 -16.48 -9.09 7.43
N TYR A 32 -16.94 -8.41 8.47
CA TYR A 32 -18.24 -7.75 8.51
C TYR A 32 -18.05 -6.26 8.22
N ILE A 33 -18.66 -5.76 7.14
CA ILE A 33 -18.26 -4.48 6.54
C ILE A 33 -19.42 -3.47 6.55
N GLY A 34 -19.22 -2.34 7.22
CA GLY A 34 -20.04 -1.14 7.04
C GLY A 34 -19.62 -0.39 5.78
N LEU A 35 -20.51 -0.35 4.78
CA LEU A 35 -20.24 0.23 3.47
C LEU A 35 -20.82 1.64 3.41
N ILE A 36 -19.95 2.66 3.45
CA ILE A 36 -20.33 4.08 3.44
C ILE A 36 -20.01 4.70 2.08
N ALA A 37 -21.02 5.25 1.40
CA ALA A 37 -20.89 6.11 0.23
C ALA A 37 -22.24 6.79 -0.08
N ARG A 38 -22.29 7.73 -1.03
CA ARG A 38 -23.58 8.35 -1.45
C ARG A 38 -24.39 7.46 -2.39
N SER A 39 -23.75 6.68 -3.26
CA SER A 39 -24.43 5.88 -4.29
C SER A 39 -24.97 4.56 -3.72
N SER A 40 -26.30 4.44 -3.62
CA SER A 40 -26.95 3.20 -3.18
C SER A 40 -26.72 2.04 -4.16
N ASP A 41 -26.69 2.29 -5.47
CA ASP A 41 -26.48 1.26 -6.48
C ASP A 41 -25.11 0.59 -6.31
N GLY A 42 -24.04 1.39 -6.21
CA GLY A 42 -22.70 0.90 -5.97
C GLY A 42 -22.58 0.19 -4.63
N LEU A 43 -23.18 0.73 -3.55
CA LEU A 43 -23.16 0.06 -2.25
C LEU A 43 -23.90 -1.29 -2.25
N ASN A 44 -25.03 -1.40 -2.94
CA ASN A 44 -25.77 -2.66 -3.05
C ASN A 44 -24.98 -3.71 -3.82
N LYS A 45 -24.26 -3.32 -4.87
CA LYS A 45 -23.33 -4.23 -5.56
C LYS A 45 -22.15 -4.62 -4.65
N ALA A 46 -21.63 -3.70 -3.83
CA ALA A 46 -20.56 -4.01 -2.89
C ALA A 46 -21.02 -5.06 -1.87
N ARG A 47 -22.23 -4.89 -1.33
CA ARG A 47 -22.84 -5.87 -0.45
C ARG A 47 -22.93 -7.25 -1.09
N GLN A 48 -23.37 -7.35 -2.35
CA GLN A 48 -23.45 -8.62 -3.08
C GLN A 48 -22.09 -9.30 -3.20
N GLU A 49 -21.02 -8.55 -3.49
CA GLU A 49 -19.65 -9.10 -3.54
C GLU A 49 -19.17 -9.58 -2.17
N VAL A 50 -19.49 -8.86 -1.10
CA VAL A 50 -19.14 -9.26 0.27
C VAL A 50 -19.85 -10.55 0.66
N GLU A 51 -21.15 -10.64 0.40
CA GLU A 51 -21.97 -11.81 0.70
C GLU A 51 -21.54 -13.03 -0.13
N ALA A 52 -21.18 -12.82 -1.40
CA ALA A 52 -20.66 -13.89 -2.26
C ALA A 52 -19.32 -14.46 -1.77
N ALA A 53 -18.51 -13.66 -1.08
CA ALA A 53 -17.28 -14.11 -0.42
C ALA A 53 -17.50 -14.72 0.98
N GLY A 54 -18.75 -14.80 1.45
CA GLY A 54 -19.11 -15.35 2.77
C GLY A 54 -19.03 -14.35 3.93
N GLY A 55 -18.82 -13.06 3.64
CA GLY A 55 -18.86 -11.99 4.63
C GLY A 55 -20.29 -11.47 4.88
N LYS A 56 -20.39 -10.40 5.68
CA LYS A 56 -21.63 -9.63 5.86
C LYS A 56 -21.38 -8.17 5.57
N ALA A 57 -22.35 -7.49 4.98
CA ALA A 57 -22.23 -6.07 4.68
C ALA A 57 -23.48 -5.29 5.05
N LEU A 58 -23.29 -4.10 5.61
CA LEU A 58 -24.34 -3.13 5.92
C LEU A 58 -24.22 -1.95 4.96
N VAL A 59 -25.26 -1.72 4.16
CA VAL A 59 -25.31 -0.63 3.18
C VAL A 59 -25.75 0.66 3.86
N LEU A 60 -24.88 1.68 3.83
CA LEU A 60 -25.08 2.94 4.54
C LEU A 60 -24.90 4.12 3.58
N PRO A 61 -25.96 4.52 2.85
CA PRO A 61 -25.96 5.75 2.07
C PRO A 61 -25.67 6.94 3.00
N THR A 62 -24.53 7.60 2.80
CA THR A 62 -24.03 8.63 3.73
C THR A 62 -23.12 9.59 2.99
N ASP A 63 -23.36 10.89 3.17
CA ASP A 63 -22.41 11.93 2.79
C ASP A 63 -21.42 12.17 3.93
N VAL A 64 -20.13 11.92 3.68
CA VAL A 64 -19.08 12.09 4.70
C VAL A 64 -18.85 13.56 5.08
N SER A 65 -19.31 14.52 4.27
CA SER A 65 -19.27 15.93 4.66
C SER A 65 -20.23 16.27 5.79
N ASP A 66 -21.20 15.40 6.09
CA ASP A 66 -22.14 15.58 7.21
C ASP A 66 -21.69 14.73 8.42
N PRO A 67 -21.19 15.35 9.50
CA PRO A 67 -20.71 14.62 10.67
C PRO A 67 -21.82 13.83 11.39
N ALA A 68 -23.08 14.27 11.32
CA ALA A 68 -24.19 13.57 11.96
C ALA A 68 -24.52 12.28 11.22
N GLN A 69 -24.52 12.30 9.88
CA GLN A 69 -24.71 11.09 9.08
C GLN A 69 -23.59 10.06 9.32
N VAL A 70 -22.34 10.50 9.39
CA VAL A 70 -21.19 9.61 9.68
C VAL A 70 -21.31 8.96 11.06
N GLU A 71 -21.72 9.72 12.08
CA GLU A 71 -21.94 9.20 13.44
C GLU A 71 -23.09 8.19 13.49
N ILE A 72 -24.21 8.48 12.81
CA ILE A 72 -25.35 7.55 12.70
C ILE A 72 -24.93 6.27 11.99
N ALA A 73 -24.18 6.37 10.88
CA ALA A 73 -23.64 5.21 10.17
C ALA A 73 -22.75 4.34 11.07
N ALA A 74 -21.84 4.95 11.82
CA ALA A 74 -20.96 4.24 12.74
C ALA A 74 -21.75 3.53 13.88
N ALA A 75 -22.79 4.18 14.41
CA ALA A 75 -23.65 3.59 15.45
C ALA A 75 -24.45 2.39 14.93
N MET A 76 -24.94 2.45 13.69
CA MET A 76 -25.63 1.32 13.07
C MET A 76 -24.69 0.13 12.85
N VAL A 77 -23.44 0.37 12.45
CA VAL A 77 -22.44 -0.72 12.33
C VAL A 77 -22.20 -1.39 13.67
N GLU A 78 -21.99 -0.63 14.75
CA GLU A 78 -21.77 -1.24 16.07
C GLU A 78 -22.98 -1.98 16.62
N LYS A 79 -24.18 -1.47 16.34
CA LYS A 79 -25.43 -2.15 16.69
C LYS A 79 -25.57 -3.50 15.98
N GLU A 80 -25.19 -3.57 14.70
CA GLU A 80 -25.38 -4.76 13.88
C GLU A 80 -24.25 -5.79 14.04
N PHE A 81 -22.99 -5.35 14.03
CA PHE A 81 -21.82 -6.23 13.99
C PHE A 81 -20.98 -6.24 15.28
N GLY A 82 -21.24 -5.29 16.18
CA GLY A 82 -20.43 -5.04 17.37
C GLY A 82 -19.26 -4.09 17.12
N PRO A 83 -18.29 -4.00 18.05
CA PRO A 83 -17.26 -2.97 18.04
C PRO A 83 -16.48 -2.88 16.74
N ILE A 84 -16.35 -1.68 16.17
CA ILE A 84 -15.62 -1.45 14.90
C ILE A 84 -14.12 -1.63 15.12
N ASP A 85 -13.51 -2.69 14.59
CA ASP A 85 -12.08 -2.96 14.69
C ASP A 85 -11.24 -2.03 13.80
N ILE A 86 -11.70 -1.78 12.57
CA ILE A 86 -10.95 -1.03 11.55
C ILE A 86 -11.86 0.04 10.92
N TRP A 87 -11.33 1.25 10.78
CA TRP A 87 -11.98 2.33 10.04
C TRP A 87 -11.09 2.82 8.89
N VAL A 88 -11.59 2.74 7.65
CA VAL A 88 -10.88 3.18 6.45
C VAL A 88 -11.53 4.47 5.92
N ASN A 89 -10.82 5.58 6.07
CA ASN A 89 -11.18 6.82 5.40
C ASN A 89 -10.62 6.82 3.97
N ASN A 90 -11.52 6.74 2.99
CA ASN A 90 -11.19 6.67 1.57
C ASN A 90 -12.08 7.58 0.70
N ALA A 91 -13.28 7.94 1.15
CA ALA A 91 -14.21 8.78 0.39
C ALA A 91 -13.58 10.10 -0.07
N MET A 92 -13.75 10.45 -1.34
CA MET A 92 -13.26 11.72 -1.88
C MET A 92 -14.18 12.22 -2.99
N THR A 93 -14.08 13.51 -3.25
CA THR A 93 -14.49 14.14 -4.51
C THR A 93 -13.44 15.17 -4.92
N SER A 94 -13.38 15.52 -6.18
CA SER A 94 -12.35 16.43 -6.69
C SER A 94 -12.81 17.04 -8.03
N ILE A 95 -11.98 17.95 -8.54
CA ILE A 95 -12.15 18.68 -9.79
C ILE A 95 -10.79 18.74 -10.46
N LEU A 96 -10.74 18.42 -11.75
CA LEU A 96 -9.58 18.68 -12.61
C LEU A 96 -9.86 19.96 -13.41
N SER A 97 -9.14 21.03 -13.09
CA SER A 97 -9.39 22.35 -13.66
C SER A 97 -8.19 23.27 -13.46
N PRO A 98 -7.90 24.18 -14.42
CA PRO A 98 -7.09 25.36 -14.15
C PRO A 98 -7.61 26.09 -12.91
N PHE A 99 -6.71 26.61 -12.08
CA PHE A 99 -7.08 27.16 -10.77
C PHE A 99 -8.09 28.31 -10.85
N LEU A 100 -7.91 29.21 -11.82
CA LEU A 100 -8.79 30.37 -12.02
C LEU A 100 -10.18 29.99 -12.55
N GLU A 101 -10.38 28.73 -12.95
CA GLU A 101 -11.67 28.20 -13.41
C GLU A 101 -12.41 27.41 -12.32
N ILE A 102 -11.80 27.25 -11.13
CA ILE A 102 -12.46 26.61 -9.98
C ILE A 102 -13.22 27.67 -9.20
N THR A 103 -14.52 27.46 -9.01
CA THR A 103 -15.35 28.36 -8.19
C THR A 103 -15.10 28.14 -6.68
N PRO A 104 -15.35 29.15 -5.82
CA PRO A 104 -15.23 29.00 -4.38
C PRO A 104 -16.09 27.86 -3.80
N GLU A 105 -17.29 27.67 -4.31
CA GLU A 105 -18.25 26.64 -3.89
C GLU A 105 -17.73 25.24 -4.23
N GLU A 106 -17.17 25.09 -5.42
CA GLU A 106 -16.51 23.88 -5.89
C GLU A 106 -15.29 23.52 -5.00
N PHE A 107 -14.44 24.50 -4.69
CA PHE A 107 -13.28 24.30 -3.83
C PHE A 107 -13.70 23.91 -2.40
N ARG A 108 -14.73 24.57 -1.86
CA ARG A 108 -15.34 24.25 -0.57
C ARG A 108 -15.85 22.81 -0.57
N ARG A 109 -16.60 22.40 -1.60
CA ARG A 109 -17.17 21.04 -1.68
C ARG A 109 -16.08 19.96 -1.68
N VAL A 110 -15.00 20.18 -2.44
CA VAL A 110 -13.84 19.27 -2.42
C VAL A 110 -13.24 19.17 -1.02
N THR A 111 -13.10 20.30 -0.33
CA THR A 111 -12.55 20.34 1.04
C THR A 111 -13.47 19.63 2.04
N GLU A 112 -14.78 19.88 1.99
CA GLU A 112 -15.77 19.28 2.89
C GLU A 112 -15.80 17.75 2.77
N VAL A 113 -15.76 17.21 1.54
CA VAL A 113 -15.80 15.76 1.34
C VAL A 113 -14.43 15.13 1.58
N THR A 114 -13.38 15.62 0.91
CA THR A 114 -12.09 14.94 0.85
C THR A 114 -11.23 15.19 2.09
N TYR A 115 -11.37 16.35 2.75
CA TYR A 115 -10.68 16.61 4.02
C TYR A 115 -11.59 16.45 5.22
N LEU A 116 -12.68 17.22 5.34
CA LEU A 116 -13.52 17.16 6.53
C LEU A 116 -14.20 15.79 6.69
N GLY A 117 -14.50 15.08 5.59
CA GLY A 117 -14.96 13.69 5.66
C GLY A 117 -13.99 12.74 6.38
N TYR A 118 -12.67 12.94 6.24
CA TYR A 118 -11.66 12.19 6.98
C TYR A 118 -11.64 12.61 8.45
N VAL A 119 -11.84 13.90 8.74
CA VAL A 119 -11.98 14.40 10.12
C VAL A 119 -13.17 13.75 10.80
N HIS A 120 -14.35 13.79 10.18
CA HIS A 120 -15.59 13.21 10.71
C HIS A 120 -15.47 11.70 10.91
N GLY A 121 -14.92 10.97 9.94
CA GLY A 121 -14.70 9.53 10.06
C GLY A 121 -13.72 9.18 11.19
N THR A 122 -12.65 9.97 11.33
CA THR A 122 -11.68 9.79 12.44
C THR A 122 -12.31 10.08 13.80
N MET A 123 -13.16 11.12 13.92
CA MET A 123 -13.91 11.40 15.15
C MET A 123 -14.84 10.24 15.52
N ALA A 124 -15.62 9.74 14.56
CA ALA A 124 -16.55 8.62 14.78
C ALA A 124 -15.82 7.34 15.19
N ALA A 125 -14.67 7.06 14.57
CA ALA A 125 -13.81 5.94 14.93
C ALA A 125 -13.20 6.09 16.33
N LEU A 126 -12.57 7.22 16.64
CA LEU A 126 -11.90 7.44 17.93
C LEU A 126 -12.87 7.43 19.12
N ARG A 127 -14.09 7.95 18.97
CA ARG A 127 -15.15 7.86 20.00
C ARG A 127 -15.44 6.43 20.43
N ARG A 128 -15.26 5.47 19.53
CA ARG A 128 -15.52 4.04 19.74
C ARG A 128 -14.26 3.25 20.10
N MET A 129 -13.13 3.63 19.53
CA MET A 129 -11.86 2.92 19.68
C MET A 129 -11.10 3.30 20.97
N LYS A 130 -11.11 4.59 21.36
CA LYS A 130 -10.37 5.03 22.56
C LYS A 130 -10.90 4.42 23.85
N PRO A 131 -12.23 4.39 24.15
CA PRO A 131 -12.72 3.82 25.41
C PRO A 131 -12.35 2.35 25.63
N ARG A 132 -12.14 1.60 24.54
CA ARG A 132 -11.75 0.19 24.56
C ARG A 132 -10.27 -0.06 24.27
N GLU A 133 -9.48 1.00 24.11
CA GLU A 133 -8.04 0.97 23.88
C GLU A 133 -7.61 -0.01 22.78
N ARG A 134 -8.36 -0.03 21.68
CA ARG A 134 -8.11 -0.93 20.55
C ARG A 134 -8.78 -0.39 19.31
N GLY A 135 -8.12 -0.58 18.17
CA GLY A 135 -8.67 -0.29 16.84
C GLY A 135 -7.60 0.30 15.91
N THR A 136 -7.89 0.28 14.61
CA THR A 136 -6.99 0.84 13.59
C THR A 136 -7.75 1.78 12.67
N ILE A 137 -7.23 2.98 12.47
CA ILE A 137 -7.73 3.97 11.51
C ILE A 137 -6.74 4.04 10.35
N VAL A 138 -7.22 3.78 9.13
CA VAL A 138 -6.43 3.88 7.90
C VAL A 138 -6.87 5.10 7.12
N GLN A 139 -5.95 6.03 6.90
CA GLN A 139 -6.13 7.18 6.03
C GLN A 139 -5.62 6.83 4.63
N VAL A 140 -6.51 6.73 3.64
CA VAL A 140 -6.10 6.56 2.24
C VAL A 140 -5.55 7.90 1.73
N GLY A 141 -4.23 7.98 1.67
CA GLY A 141 -3.46 9.13 1.26
C GLY A 141 -3.21 9.19 -0.25
N SER A 142 -2.24 10.01 -0.63
CA SER A 142 -1.81 10.22 -2.01
C SER A 142 -0.38 10.76 -2.02
N ALA A 143 0.44 10.33 -2.97
CA ALA A 143 1.73 10.99 -3.26
C ALA A 143 1.57 12.52 -3.44
N LEU A 144 0.41 12.96 -3.92
CA LEU A 144 0.07 14.37 -4.13
C LEU A 144 -0.14 15.17 -2.85
N ALA A 145 -0.15 14.53 -1.67
CA ALA A 145 -0.06 15.22 -0.37
C ALA A 145 1.35 15.79 -0.10
N TYR A 146 2.36 15.28 -0.80
CA TYR A 146 3.75 15.71 -0.69
C TYR A 146 4.21 16.51 -1.89
N ARG A 147 3.83 16.07 -3.10
CA ARG A 147 4.15 16.75 -4.35
C ARG A 147 2.88 17.13 -5.09
N SER A 148 2.48 18.39 -4.97
CA SER A 148 1.34 18.92 -5.73
C SER A 148 1.63 18.95 -7.23
N ILE A 149 0.58 18.80 -8.01
CA ILE A 149 0.62 18.89 -9.48
C ILE A 149 -0.39 19.94 -9.96
N PRO A 150 -0.21 20.52 -11.17
CA PRO A 150 -1.19 21.44 -11.72
C PRO A 150 -2.55 20.76 -11.92
N LEU A 151 -3.59 21.57 -12.09
CA LEU A 151 -4.99 21.15 -12.37
C LEU A 151 -5.73 20.49 -11.20
N GLN A 152 -5.06 20.18 -10.09
CA GLN A 152 -5.65 19.49 -8.94
C GLN A 152 -5.44 20.22 -7.60
N SER A 153 -5.40 21.56 -7.62
CA SER A 153 -5.08 22.36 -6.43
C SER A 153 -6.01 22.09 -5.24
N ALA A 154 -7.31 21.94 -5.47
CA ALA A 154 -8.29 21.61 -4.43
C ALA A 154 -8.02 20.24 -3.79
N TYR A 155 -7.73 19.22 -4.60
CA TYR A 155 -7.41 17.88 -4.13
C TYR A 155 -6.06 17.82 -3.40
N CYS A 156 -5.02 18.42 -3.96
CA CYS A 156 -3.70 18.50 -3.34
C CYS A 156 -3.78 19.20 -1.97
N GLY A 157 -4.50 20.33 -1.89
CA GLY A 157 -4.73 21.04 -0.63
C GLY A 157 -5.42 20.15 0.41
N ALA A 158 -6.51 19.47 0.03
CA ALA A 158 -7.21 18.57 0.93
C ALA A 158 -6.34 17.38 1.39
N LYS A 159 -5.58 16.74 0.49
CA LYS A 159 -4.70 15.61 0.86
C LYS A 159 -3.50 16.03 1.71
N ALA A 160 -2.95 17.22 1.50
CA ALA A 160 -1.94 17.80 2.39
C ALA A 160 -2.52 18.11 3.79
N ALA A 161 -3.75 18.62 3.86
CA ALA A 161 -4.45 18.86 5.12
C ALA A 161 -4.66 17.56 5.92
N ILE A 162 -5.09 16.47 5.26
CA ILE A 162 -5.22 15.14 5.89
C ILE A 162 -3.91 14.69 6.53
N ARG A 163 -2.77 14.91 5.86
CA ARG A 163 -1.46 14.53 6.39
C ARG A 163 -1.15 15.29 7.68
N GLY A 164 -1.25 16.63 7.66
CA GLY A 164 -1.01 17.45 8.85
C GLY A 164 -1.95 17.11 10.00
N PHE A 165 -3.22 16.93 9.70
CA PHE A 165 -4.25 16.47 10.65
C PHE A 165 -3.89 15.11 11.29
N THR A 166 -3.50 14.14 10.47
CA THR A 166 -3.13 12.79 10.94
C THR A 166 -1.89 12.82 11.82
N ASP A 167 -0.91 13.67 11.48
CA ASP A 167 0.29 13.86 12.28
C ASP A 167 -0.02 14.44 13.66
N SER A 168 -0.93 15.42 13.75
CA SER A 168 -1.40 15.99 15.02
C SER A 168 -2.08 14.95 15.91
N ILE A 169 -3.09 14.24 15.39
CA ILE A 169 -3.83 13.23 16.17
C ILE A 169 -2.90 12.12 16.67
N ARG A 170 -1.94 11.70 15.85
CA ARG A 170 -0.99 10.66 16.26
C ARG A 170 -0.15 11.09 17.47
N CYS A 171 0.23 12.37 17.55
CA CYS A 171 0.93 12.91 18.71
C CYS A 171 0.05 12.88 19.96
N GLU A 172 -1.23 13.25 19.85
CA GLU A 172 -2.19 13.18 20.96
C GLU A 172 -2.40 11.74 21.44
N LEU A 173 -2.59 10.78 20.51
CA LEU A 173 -2.72 9.36 20.86
C LEU A 173 -1.47 8.82 21.56
N HIS A 174 -0.28 9.30 21.17
CA HIS A 174 0.97 8.93 21.84
C HIS A 174 1.09 9.55 23.24
N HIS A 175 0.74 10.83 23.38
CA HIS A 175 0.72 11.52 24.67
C HIS A 175 -0.20 10.82 25.67
N ASP A 176 -1.37 10.38 25.21
CA ASP A 176 -2.36 9.67 26.01
C ASP A 176 -1.98 8.20 26.29
N GLY A 177 -0.88 7.70 25.71
CA GLY A 177 -0.50 6.28 25.82
C GLY A 177 -1.51 5.32 25.17
N SER A 178 -2.28 5.80 24.18
CA SER A 178 -3.37 5.02 23.61
C SER A 178 -2.90 3.86 22.75
N ASN A 179 -3.61 2.74 22.84
CA ASN A 179 -3.39 1.54 22.04
C ASN A 179 -4.11 1.57 20.68
N VAL A 180 -4.83 2.64 20.36
CA VAL A 180 -5.45 2.86 19.04
C VAL A 180 -4.38 3.22 18.03
N HIS A 181 -4.37 2.55 16.88
CA HIS A 181 -3.42 2.80 15.81
C HIS A 181 -4.02 3.70 14.73
N ILE A 182 -3.23 4.65 14.23
CA ILE A 182 -3.57 5.46 13.05
C ILE A 182 -2.42 5.41 12.04
N THR A 183 -2.76 5.04 10.82
CA THR A 183 -1.81 4.87 9.70
C THR A 183 -2.29 5.60 8.45
N MET A 184 -1.35 5.93 7.57
CA MET A 184 -1.64 6.55 6.28
C MET A 184 -1.00 5.75 5.15
N VAL A 185 -1.76 5.48 4.10
CA VAL A 185 -1.29 4.74 2.93
C VAL A 185 -1.24 5.68 1.73
N GLN A 186 -0.05 6.07 1.29
CA GLN A 186 0.12 6.99 0.17
C GLN A 186 -0.01 6.24 -1.16
N MET A 187 -1.02 6.63 -1.92
CA MET A 187 -1.34 5.97 -3.18
C MET A 187 -0.61 6.58 -4.37
N PRO A 188 -0.24 5.74 -5.38
CA PRO A 188 0.20 6.20 -6.68
C PRO A 188 -1.02 6.60 -7.52
N ALA A 189 -0.84 6.79 -8.82
CA ALA A 189 -1.95 6.87 -9.74
C ALA A 189 -2.59 5.49 -9.93
N VAL A 190 -3.91 5.41 -9.79
CA VAL A 190 -4.65 4.13 -9.79
C VAL A 190 -5.74 4.16 -10.86
N ASN A 191 -5.91 3.05 -11.58
CA ASN A 191 -6.96 2.83 -12.55
C ASN A 191 -8.34 2.69 -11.88
N THR A 192 -8.95 3.82 -11.54
CA THR A 192 -10.30 3.86 -10.96
C THR A 192 -11.27 4.58 -11.91
N PRO A 193 -12.59 4.35 -11.78
CA PRO A 193 -13.56 5.02 -12.63
C PRO A 193 -13.73 6.52 -12.32
N GLN A 194 -12.92 7.09 -11.40
CA GLN A 194 -12.96 8.52 -11.09
C GLN A 194 -12.78 9.39 -12.32
N PHE A 195 -11.94 8.99 -13.27
CA PHE A 195 -11.62 9.77 -14.47
C PHE A 195 -12.79 9.86 -15.47
N ASP A 196 -13.87 9.12 -15.23
CA ASP A 196 -15.08 9.12 -16.06
C ASP A 196 -16.23 9.94 -15.44
N TRP A 197 -16.16 10.27 -14.15
CA TRP A 197 -17.21 11.05 -13.45
C TRP A 197 -16.72 12.27 -12.69
N ILE A 198 -15.41 12.42 -12.51
CA ILE A 198 -14.89 13.58 -11.77
C ILE A 198 -15.19 14.84 -12.59
N LYS A 199 -15.48 15.95 -11.90
CA LYS A 199 -15.71 17.23 -12.59
C LYS A 199 -14.41 17.60 -13.30
N ASN A 200 -14.50 17.81 -14.60
CA ASN A 200 -13.37 18.13 -15.45
C ASN A 200 -13.72 19.39 -16.25
N ASN A 201 -12.91 20.43 -16.11
CA ASN A 201 -13.00 21.65 -16.91
C ASN A 201 -11.87 21.73 -17.95
N MET A 202 -11.04 20.69 -18.04
CA MET A 202 -10.02 20.58 -19.10
C MET A 202 -10.66 20.30 -20.46
N THR A 203 -9.93 20.59 -21.54
CA THR A 203 -10.39 20.41 -22.92
C THR A 203 -10.45 18.94 -23.37
N HIS A 204 -9.67 18.06 -22.72
CA HIS A 204 -9.61 16.65 -23.04
C HIS A 204 -10.00 15.79 -21.84
N LYS A 205 -10.39 14.53 -22.11
CA LYS A 205 -10.75 13.59 -21.05
C LYS A 205 -9.59 13.36 -20.11
N SER A 206 -9.90 13.35 -18.82
CA SER A 206 -8.91 13.10 -17.77
C SER A 206 -8.36 11.66 -17.77
N GLN A 207 -7.13 11.50 -17.29
CA GLN A 207 -6.49 10.22 -17.04
C GLN A 207 -5.54 10.28 -15.84
N PRO A 208 -5.19 9.14 -15.23
CA PRO A 208 -4.15 9.10 -14.20
C PRO A 208 -2.77 9.43 -14.78
N VAL A 209 -1.92 10.08 -13.98
CA VAL A 209 -0.52 10.33 -14.37
C VAL A 209 0.26 9.01 -14.27
N PRO A 210 0.84 8.50 -15.36
CA PRO A 210 1.61 7.24 -15.30
C PRO A 210 2.82 7.31 -14.36
N PRO A 211 3.26 6.18 -13.78
CA PRO A 211 2.76 4.82 -13.97
C PRO A 211 1.41 4.57 -13.26
N ILE A 212 0.56 3.78 -13.91
CA ILE A 212 -0.80 3.47 -13.45
C ILE A 212 -0.80 2.08 -12.79
N PHE A 213 -1.41 1.96 -11.62
CA PHE A 213 -1.59 0.68 -10.91
C PHE A 213 -3.07 0.28 -10.86
N GLN A 214 -3.34 -1.01 -10.74
CA GLN A 214 -4.70 -1.50 -10.54
C GLN A 214 -5.20 -1.25 -9.12
N PRO A 215 -6.52 -1.06 -8.91
CA PRO A 215 -7.12 -0.84 -7.60
C PRO A 215 -6.75 -1.89 -6.54
N GLU A 216 -6.54 -3.13 -6.96
CA GLU A 216 -6.18 -4.27 -6.12
C GLU A 216 -4.84 -4.04 -5.40
N VAL A 217 -3.86 -3.40 -6.06
CA VAL A 217 -2.56 -3.06 -5.44
C VAL A 217 -2.75 -2.07 -4.29
N ALA A 218 -3.65 -1.10 -4.46
CA ALA A 218 -3.99 -0.15 -3.40
C ALA A 218 -4.79 -0.83 -2.27
N ALA A 219 -5.70 -1.74 -2.61
CA ALA A 219 -6.52 -2.46 -1.65
C ALA A 219 -5.69 -3.41 -0.78
N GLU A 220 -4.75 -4.15 -1.37
CA GLU A 220 -3.79 -5.00 -0.65
C GLU A 220 -3.00 -4.18 0.37
N ALA A 221 -2.44 -3.05 -0.05
CA ALA A 221 -1.72 -2.14 0.83
C ALA A 221 -2.57 -1.60 1.99
N ILE A 222 -3.85 -1.28 1.74
CA ILE A 222 -4.78 -0.82 2.78
C ILE A 222 -5.03 -1.93 3.80
N VAL A 223 -5.33 -3.15 3.34
CA VAL A 223 -5.58 -4.29 4.24
C VAL A 223 -4.32 -4.61 5.04
N TRP A 224 -3.15 -4.62 4.41
CA TRP A 224 -1.89 -4.85 5.10
C TRP A 224 -1.63 -3.78 6.16
N ALA A 225 -1.81 -2.49 5.83
CA ALA A 225 -1.64 -1.39 6.77
C ALA A 225 -2.66 -1.43 7.93
N ALA A 226 -3.86 -1.95 7.69
CA ALA A 226 -4.88 -2.10 8.73
C ALA A 226 -4.49 -3.13 9.81
N THR A 227 -3.65 -4.10 9.47
CA THR A 227 -3.25 -5.19 10.38
C THR A 227 -1.80 -5.12 10.85
N HIS A 228 -0.99 -4.18 10.33
CA HIS A 228 0.40 -3.99 10.72
C HIS A 228 0.60 -2.59 11.32
N LYS A 229 1.29 -2.51 12.47
CA LYS A 229 1.56 -1.23 13.15
C LYS A 229 2.64 -0.42 12.43
N ARG A 230 2.32 0.17 11.27
CA ARG A 230 3.20 1.07 10.52
C ARG A 230 2.65 2.49 10.54
N ARG A 231 3.52 3.47 10.77
CA ARG A 231 3.13 4.90 10.76
C ARG A 231 2.53 5.31 9.42
N GLU A 232 3.21 4.91 8.35
CA GLU A 232 2.92 5.32 6.98
C GLU A 232 3.43 4.23 6.03
N LEU A 233 2.69 4.00 4.94
CA LEU A 233 3.00 3.05 3.88
C LEU A 233 2.99 3.80 2.54
N TYR A 234 4.00 3.56 1.70
CA TYR A 234 4.05 4.06 0.34
C TYR A 234 3.73 2.94 -0.63
N VAL A 235 2.93 3.22 -1.64
CA VAL A 235 2.51 2.25 -2.65
C VAL A 235 3.03 2.69 -4.02
N GLY A 236 3.89 1.87 -4.61
CA GLY A 236 4.52 2.13 -5.91
C GLY A 236 5.80 2.96 -5.78
N SER A 237 6.80 2.63 -6.60
CA SER A 237 8.08 3.37 -6.64
C SER A 237 7.87 4.84 -7.01
N SER A 238 6.90 5.14 -7.87
CA SER A 238 6.53 6.50 -8.26
C SER A 238 6.10 7.37 -7.08
N THR A 239 5.44 6.78 -6.07
CA THR A 239 5.08 7.49 -4.84
C THR A 239 6.33 7.86 -4.05
N VAL A 240 7.27 6.92 -3.91
CA VAL A 240 8.55 7.16 -3.22
C VAL A 240 9.35 8.24 -3.94
N GLU A 241 9.47 8.16 -5.26
CA GLU A 241 10.19 9.11 -6.10
C GLU A 241 9.59 10.52 -6.00
N ALA A 242 8.27 10.66 -6.08
CA ALA A 242 7.60 11.95 -5.97
C ALA A 242 7.84 12.60 -4.59
N ILE A 243 7.75 11.82 -3.52
CA ILE A 243 7.95 12.29 -2.15
C ILE A 243 9.40 12.71 -1.91
N LEU A 244 10.37 11.89 -2.34
CA LEU A 244 11.79 12.20 -2.16
C LEU A 244 12.24 13.34 -3.08
N GLY A 245 11.82 13.34 -4.33
CA GLY A 245 12.19 14.37 -5.31
C GLY A 245 11.77 15.77 -4.87
N ASN A 246 10.55 15.93 -4.34
CA ASN A 246 10.06 17.23 -3.86
C ASN A 246 10.89 17.79 -2.69
N LYS A 247 11.48 16.91 -1.86
CA LYS A 247 12.34 17.35 -0.75
C LYS A 247 13.70 17.87 -1.22
N VAL A 248 14.19 17.41 -2.36
CA VAL A 248 15.57 17.68 -2.81
C VAL A 248 15.62 18.78 -3.87
N VAL A 249 14.70 18.79 -4.85
CA VAL A 249 14.75 19.72 -5.99
C VAL A 249 13.37 20.27 -6.39
N PRO A 250 12.65 20.97 -5.48
CA PRO A 250 11.28 21.40 -5.74
C PRO A 250 11.13 22.32 -6.97
N GLY A 251 12.01 23.32 -7.14
CA GLY A 251 11.93 24.27 -8.26
C GLY A 251 12.16 23.65 -9.64
N ILE A 252 13.02 22.62 -9.74
CA ILE A 252 13.21 21.88 -10.99
C ILE A 252 11.95 21.07 -11.33
N LEU A 253 11.35 20.44 -10.31
CA LEU A 253 10.11 19.69 -10.47
C LEU A 253 8.92 20.60 -10.81
N ASP A 254 8.89 21.84 -10.32
CA ASP A 254 7.88 22.84 -10.70
C ASP A 254 7.97 23.15 -12.19
N HIS A 255 9.17 23.42 -12.72
CA HIS A 255 9.35 23.69 -14.15
C HIS A 255 9.01 22.47 -15.02
N TYR A 256 9.43 21.27 -14.58
CA TYR A 256 9.11 20.03 -15.27
C TYR A 256 7.59 19.78 -15.32
N LEU A 257 6.90 19.92 -14.19
CA LEU A 257 5.45 19.72 -14.11
C LEU A 257 4.66 20.85 -14.77
N GLY A 258 5.19 22.07 -14.81
CA GLY A 258 4.64 23.15 -15.62
C GLY A 258 4.62 22.81 -17.11
N LYS A 259 5.67 22.13 -17.61
CA LYS A 259 5.75 21.72 -19.03
C LYS A 259 4.95 20.45 -19.35
N THR A 260 4.96 19.46 -18.46
CA THR A 260 4.47 18.11 -18.76
C THR A 260 3.19 17.74 -18.01
N GLY A 261 2.96 18.33 -16.84
CA GLY A 261 1.90 17.95 -15.92
C GLY A 261 0.48 18.22 -16.43
N TYR A 262 0.30 19.19 -17.32
CA TYR A 262 -1.00 19.41 -17.98
C TYR A 262 -1.33 18.29 -18.96
N LYS A 263 -0.36 17.92 -19.81
CA LYS A 263 -0.55 16.88 -20.83
C LYS A 263 -0.67 15.49 -20.23
N SER A 264 0.11 15.17 -19.20
CA SER A 264 0.11 13.83 -18.61
C SER A 264 -1.21 13.43 -17.94
N GLN A 265 -2.04 14.40 -17.57
CA GLN A 265 -3.36 14.21 -16.97
C GLN A 265 -4.51 14.13 -17.98
N GLN A 266 -4.21 14.22 -19.28
CA GLN A 266 -5.20 14.27 -20.34
C GLN A 266 -4.94 13.18 -21.39
N THR A 267 -6.00 12.59 -21.90
CA THR A 267 -5.94 11.77 -23.13
C THR A 267 -5.98 12.67 -24.37
N GLU A 268 -5.79 12.10 -25.55
CA GLU A 268 -5.99 12.81 -26.83
C GLU A 268 -7.48 12.94 -27.22
N GLN A 269 -8.41 12.36 -26.45
CA GLN A 269 -9.86 12.48 -26.73
C GLN A 269 -10.43 13.78 -26.14
N PRO A 270 -11.24 14.54 -26.90
CA PRO A 270 -11.90 15.73 -26.38
C PRO A 270 -12.87 15.39 -25.24
N GLU A 271 -12.97 16.28 -24.25
CA GLU A 271 -13.94 16.18 -23.17
C GLU A 271 -15.35 16.59 -23.66
N ASN A 272 -16.38 16.05 -23.02
CA ASN A 272 -17.75 16.48 -23.23
C ASN A 272 -18.12 17.55 -22.18
N GLU A 273 -18.35 18.79 -22.62
CA GLU A 273 -18.71 19.92 -21.75
C GLU A 273 -19.99 19.67 -20.94
N ASN A 274 -20.91 18.86 -21.46
CA ASN A 274 -22.18 18.53 -20.82
C ASN A 274 -22.12 17.25 -19.96
N ARG A 275 -20.93 16.67 -19.74
CA ARG A 275 -20.78 15.44 -18.94
C ARG A 275 -21.16 15.72 -17.48
N LEU A 276 -22.07 14.91 -16.96
CA LEU A 276 -22.41 14.93 -15.54
C LEU A 276 -21.20 14.54 -14.68
N SER A 277 -21.09 15.14 -13.50
CA SER A 277 -20.02 14.84 -12.55
C SER A 277 -20.55 14.37 -11.19
N ASN A 278 -19.68 13.72 -10.42
CA ASN A 278 -20.01 13.24 -9.07
C ASN A 278 -19.81 14.29 -7.95
N LEU A 279 -19.53 15.55 -8.31
CA LEU A 279 -19.11 16.58 -7.35
C LEU A 279 -20.21 16.87 -6.31
N TRP A 280 -21.43 17.08 -6.81
CA TRP A 280 -22.59 17.43 -5.99
C TRP A 280 -23.40 16.18 -5.64
N GLU A 281 -23.82 15.44 -6.67
CA GLU A 281 -24.67 14.25 -6.54
C GLU A 281 -23.96 12.99 -7.06
N PRO A 282 -24.27 11.80 -6.54
CA PRO A 282 -23.80 10.56 -7.14
C PRO A 282 -24.42 10.36 -8.53
N LEU A 283 -23.65 9.78 -9.45
CA LEU A 283 -24.19 9.34 -10.74
C LEU A 283 -24.91 7.99 -10.59
N PRO A 284 -25.97 7.72 -11.37
CA PRO A 284 -26.69 6.44 -11.32
C PRO A 284 -25.82 5.28 -11.80
N GLY A 285 -26.16 4.08 -11.33
CA GLY A 285 -25.54 2.82 -11.73
C GLY A 285 -24.32 2.42 -10.88
N ASP A 286 -23.96 1.15 -10.99
CA ASP A 286 -22.70 0.63 -10.44
C ASP A 286 -21.55 0.91 -11.41
N ARG A 287 -20.41 1.26 -10.84
CA ARG A 287 -19.20 1.60 -11.58
C ARG A 287 -18.03 0.69 -11.25
N GLY A 288 -18.15 -0.14 -10.22
CA GLY A 288 -17.11 -1.10 -9.83
C GLY A 288 -15.81 -0.45 -9.34
N ALA A 289 -14.77 -1.28 -9.25
CA ALA A 289 -13.46 -0.87 -8.76
C ALA A 289 -12.56 -0.28 -9.86
N HIS A 290 -12.66 -0.76 -11.10
CA HIS A 290 -11.74 -0.44 -12.19
C HIS A 290 -12.21 0.74 -13.04
N GLY A 291 -11.26 1.54 -13.51
CA GLY A 291 -11.49 2.50 -14.58
C GLY A 291 -11.18 1.93 -15.96
N ARG A 292 -11.23 2.78 -16.97
CA ARG A 292 -11.00 2.44 -18.38
C ARG A 292 -9.53 2.20 -18.80
N PHE A 293 -8.60 2.06 -17.85
CA PHE A 293 -7.15 1.97 -18.13
C PHE A 293 -6.56 0.59 -17.84
N ASP A 294 -7.35 -0.48 -17.93
CA ASP A 294 -6.89 -1.85 -17.62
C ASP A 294 -5.67 -2.28 -18.43
N ASP A 295 -5.63 -1.95 -19.73
CA ASP A 295 -4.52 -2.31 -20.62
C ASP A 295 -3.20 -1.57 -20.31
N GLN A 296 -3.26 -0.50 -19.50
CA GLN A 296 -2.11 0.32 -19.13
C GLN A 296 -1.70 0.13 -17.66
N ALA A 297 -2.58 -0.47 -16.86
CA ALA A 297 -2.42 -0.53 -15.42
C ALA A 297 -1.67 -1.78 -14.98
N GLN A 298 -0.75 -1.60 -14.03
CA GLN A 298 0.06 -2.68 -13.48
C GLN A 298 -0.68 -3.36 -12.33
N ASN A 299 -0.75 -4.69 -12.38
CA ASN A 299 -1.34 -5.54 -11.32
C ASN A 299 -0.41 -5.76 -10.12
N TYR A 300 0.81 -5.22 -10.15
CA TYR A 300 1.85 -5.53 -9.17
C TYR A 300 2.74 -4.32 -8.89
N SER A 301 3.21 -4.22 -7.64
CA SER A 301 4.21 -3.24 -7.22
C SER A 301 5.35 -3.94 -6.47
N ALA A 302 6.54 -3.97 -7.07
CA ALA A 302 7.74 -4.54 -6.45
C ALA A 302 8.11 -3.83 -5.14
N GLN A 303 7.87 -2.52 -5.07
CA GLN A 303 8.11 -1.73 -3.87
C GLN A 303 7.14 -2.10 -2.75
N LEU A 304 5.85 -2.32 -3.07
CA LEU A 304 4.86 -2.77 -2.09
C LEU A 304 5.25 -4.14 -1.55
N TRP A 305 5.52 -5.09 -2.46
CA TRP A 305 5.96 -6.44 -2.10
C TRP A 305 7.20 -6.42 -1.19
N ALA A 306 8.21 -5.60 -1.51
CA ALA A 306 9.41 -5.49 -0.69
C ALA A 306 9.10 -4.92 0.71
N THR A 307 8.12 -4.02 0.82
CA THR A 307 7.70 -3.43 2.09
C THR A 307 6.95 -4.46 2.94
N GLU A 308 6.06 -5.23 2.34
CA GLU A 308 5.30 -6.28 3.02
C GLU A 308 6.17 -7.46 3.46
N ASN A 309 7.29 -7.69 2.75
CA ASN A 309 8.25 -8.76 3.03
C ASN A 309 9.53 -8.24 3.70
N GLN A 310 9.53 -7.02 4.24
CA GLN A 310 10.73 -6.37 4.79
C GLN A 310 11.41 -7.22 5.87
N ASP A 311 10.64 -7.88 6.75
CA ASP A 311 11.19 -8.69 7.83
C ASP A 311 12.01 -9.89 7.28
N TRP A 312 11.51 -10.54 6.23
CA TRP A 312 12.22 -11.62 5.55
C TRP A 312 13.46 -11.14 4.80
N LEU A 313 13.39 -9.96 4.17
CA LEU A 313 14.54 -9.36 3.49
C LEU A 313 15.65 -9.00 4.48
N VAL A 314 15.30 -8.44 5.64
CA VAL A 314 16.26 -8.12 6.71
C VAL A 314 16.87 -9.40 7.29
N LEU A 315 16.07 -10.43 7.54
CA LEU A 315 16.56 -11.74 7.98
C LEU A 315 17.50 -12.38 6.96
N GLY A 316 17.15 -12.33 5.67
CA GLY A 316 17.98 -12.87 4.59
C GLY A 316 19.31 -12.14 4.45
N LEU A 317 19.31 -10.81 4.52
CA LEU A 317 20.53 -10.00 4.53
C LEU A 317 21.41 -10.31 5.75
N GLY A 318 20.79 -10.43 6.94
CA GLY A 318 21.50 -10.80 8.18
C GLY A 318 22.16 -12.17 8.09
N ALA A 319 21.44 -13.17 7.57
CA ALA A 319 21.99 -14.50 7.33
C ALA A 319 23.12 -14.49 6.29
N GLY A 320 23.00 -13.69 5.22
CA GLY A 320 24.06 -13.52 4.22
C GLY A 320 25.33 -12.92 4.82
N VAL A 321 25.22 -11.84 5.59
CA VAL A 321 26.35 -11.21 6.28
C VAL A 321 26.99 -12.20 7.27
N ALA A 322 26.19 -12.94 8.03
CA ALA A 322 26.70 -13.94 8.97
C ALA A 322 27.46 -15.08 8.25
N LEU A 323 26.97 -15.55 7.10
CA LEU A 323 27.66 -16.56 6.30
C LEU A 323 28.98 -16.04 5.71
N VAL A 324 29.02 -14.79 5.24
CA VAL A 324 30.25 -14.16 4.75
C VAL A 324 31.26 -14.00 5.88
N ALA A 325 30.82 -13.52 7.05
CA ALA A 325 31.67 -13.38 8.23
C ALA A 325 32.20 -14.73 8.72
N LEU A 326 31.36 -15.78 8.73
CA LEU A 326 31.78 -17.14 9.08
C LEU A 326 32.78 -17.70 8.07
N GLY A 327 32.55 -17.50 6.77
CA GLY A 327 33.49 -17.91 5.72
C GLY A 327 34.83 -17.20 5.84
N ALA A 328 34.83 -15.90 6.13
CA ALA A 328 36.05 -15.13 6.37
C ALA A 328 36.78 -15.59 7.64
N TYR A 329 36.06 -15.87 8.73
CA TYR A 329 36.62 -16.39 9.98
C TYR A 329 37.26 -17.77 9.81
N LEU A 330 36.55 -18.70 9.17
CA LEU A 330 37.07 -20.04 8.87
C LEU A 330 38.26 -19.99 7.89
N GLY A 331 38.21 -19.10 6.91
CA GLY A 331 39.35 -18.84 6.00
C GLY A 331 40.57 -18.28 6.74
N HIS A 332 40.36 -17.39 7.71
CA HIS A 332 41.43 -16.84 8.55
C HIS A 332 42.04 -17.90 9.49
N GLN A 333 41.20 -18.72 10.15
CA GLN A 333 41.67 -19.85 10.97
C GLN A 333 42.46 -20.85 10.14
N SER A 334 41.98 -21.19 8.94
CA SER A 334 42.70 -22.08 8.03
C SER A 334 44.08 -21.52 7.63
N GLN A 335 44.21 -20.20 7.40
CA GLN A 335 45.49 -19.56 7.13
C GLN A 335 46.43 -19.51 8.34
N GLN A 336 45.90 -19.34 9.56
CA GLN A 336 46.69 -19.44 10.79
C GLN A 336 47.16 -20.88 11.08
N ASP A 337 46.30 -21.88 10.90
CA ASP A 337 46.69 -23.30 11.04
C ASP A 337 47.70 -23.74 9.95
N SER A 338 47.63 -23.13 8.76
CA SER A 338 48.61 -23.35 7.68
C SER A 338 50.02 -22.82 8.01
N GLN A 339 50.15 -21.92 9.00
CA GLN A 339 51.44 -21.42 9.45
C GLN A 339 52.09 -22.30 10.52
N ASP A 340 51.34 -23.19 11.19
CA ASP A 340 51.91 -23.98 12.28
C ASP A 340 52.00 -25.49 12.05
N HIS A 341 51.17 -26.17 11.25
CA HIS A 341 51.39 -27.60 10.96
C HIS A 341 50.92 -28.01 9.55
N ARG A 342 51.74 -28.80 8.84
CA ARG A 342 51.36 -29.46 7.58
C ARG A 342 50.31 -30.54 7.88
N ILE A 343 49.04 -30.17 7.86
CA ILE A 343 47.92 -31.12 7.81
C ILE A 343 48.02 -31.88 6.49
N THR A 344 48.09 -33.20 6.56
CA THR A 344 48.19 -34.05 5.37
C THR A 344 46.80 -34.40 4.83
N GLU A 345 46.73 -34.68 3.53
CA GLU A 345 45.51 -35.09 2.83
C GLU A 345 44.82 -36.32 3.46
N SER A 346 45.57 -37.10 4.27
CA SER A 346 45.04 -38.25 5.01
C SER A 346 44.12 -37.87 6.17
N ASP A 347 44.40 -36.75 6.85
CA ASP A 347 43.66 -36.31 8.05
C ASP A 347 42.27 -35.78 7.66
N ILE A 348 42.18 -35.13 6.50
CA ILE A 348 40.93 -34.56 5.96
C ILE A 348 39.98 -35.68 5.48
N ASN A 349 40.51 -36.71 4.82
CA ASN A 349 39.70 -37.82 4.31
C ASN A 349 39.07 -38.66 5.45
N GLN A 350 39.74 -38.73 6.60
CA GLN A 350 39.27 -39.49 7.76
C GLN A 350 38.10 -38.78 8.48
N GLU A 351 38.14 -37.46 8.63
CA GLU A 351 37.07 -36.71 9.30
C GLU A 351 35.83 -36.50 8.42
N VAL A 352 36.01 -36.33 7.10
CA VAL A 352 34.90 -36.26 6.14
C VAL A 352 34.10 -37.57 6.11
N SER A 353 34.80 -38.71 6.14
CA SER A 353 34.16 -40.04 6.22
C SER A 353 33.38 -40.22 7.52
N ARG A 354 33.88 -39.65 8.63
CA ARG A 354 33.24 -39.71 9.95
C ARG A 354 31.95 -38.90 10.02
N GLN A 355 31.92 -37.69 9.44
CA GLN A 355 30.74 -36.84 9.46
C GLN A 355 29.65 -37.27 8.45
N LEU A 356 30.06 -37.84 7.30
CA LEU A 356 29.12 -38.42 6.33
C LEU A 356 28.35 -39.61 6.90
N HIS A 357 28.98 -40.44 7.74
CA HIS A 357 28.28 -41.54 8.43
C HIS A 357 27.31 -41.07 9.53
N GLN A 358 27.55 -39.92 10.18
CA GLN A 358 26.67 -39.42 11.23
C GLN A 358 25.43 -38.67 10.69
N THR A 359 25.54 -38.06 9.51
CA THR A 359 24.49 -37.18 8.97
C THR A 359 23.39 -37.95 8.23
N VAL A 360 23.71 -39.13 7.66
CA VAL A 360 22.76 -39.95 6.87
C VAL A 360 21.67 -40.60 7.74
N ASN A 361 21.85 -40.69 9.06
CA ASN A 361 20.92 -41.42 9.94
C ASN A 361 19.83 -40.55 10.60
N ARG A 362 19.66 -39.27 10.21
CA ARG A 362 18.84 -38.32 11.00
C ARG A 362 17.81 -37.45 10.28
N SER A 363 17.54 -37.60 8.98
CA SER A 363 16.52 -36.73 8.36
C SER A 363 15.83 -37.35 7.14
N SER A 364 14.59 -37.77 7.37
CA SER A 364 13.58 -38.03 6.34
C SER A 364 12.77 -36.76 6.09
N LYS A 365 13.10 -36.04 5.02
CA LYS A 365 12.19 -35.22 4.18
C LYS A 365 13.00 -34.57 3.05
N LEU A 366 13.12 -35.31 1.95
CA LEU A 366 13.62 -34.82 0.68
C LEU A 366 12.51 -34.07 -0.06
N ASN A 367 12.79 -32.84 -0.49
CA ASN A 367 12.32 -32.31 -1.79
C ASN A 367 13.01 -31.00 -2.25
N ASN A 368 13.85 -30.35 -1.43
CA ASN A 368 14.61 -29.15 -1.85
C ASN A 368 16.12 -29.39 -2.11
N TRP A 369 16.57 -30.65 -2.13
CA TRP A 369 17.99 -31.02 -2.25
C TRP A 369 18.62 -30.66 -3.60
N ASN A 370 17.84 -30.71 -4.69
CA ASN A 370 18.36 -30.43 -6.03
C ASN A 370 18.63 -28.93 -6.26
N LEU A 371 17.90 -28.04 -5.57
CA LEU A 371 18.08 -26.59 -5.69
C LEU A 371 19.33 -26.12 -4.91
N LEU A 372 19.49 -26.65 -3.68
CA LEU A 372 20.63 -26.33 -2.81
C LEU A 372 21.95 -26.91 -3.32
N THR A 373 21.94 -28.13 -3.86
CA THR A 373 23.14 -28.71 -4.50
C THR A 373 23.50 -28.01 -5.81
N GLY A 374 22.52 -27.50 -6.55
CA GLY A 374 22.73 -26.68 -7.75
C GLY A 374 23.45 -25.36 -7.43
N LEU A 375 22.98 -24.64 -6.40
CA LEU A 375 23.58 -23.38 -5.95
C LEU A 375 24.98 -23.58 -5.36
N ALA A 376 25.19 -24.64 -4.59
CA ALA A 376 26.50 -24.99 -4.03
C ALA A 376 27.52 -25.36 -5.13
N ARG A 377 27.10 -26.12 -6.16
CA ARG A 377 27.97 -26.45 -7.31
C ARG A 377 28.31 -25.22 -8.16
N PHE A 378 27.37 -24.28 -8.30
CA PHE A 378 27.60 -23.02 -9.01
C PHE A 378 28.62 -22.16 -8.27
N ALA A 379 28.41 -21.94 -6.95
CA ALA A 379 29.31 -21.19 -6.09
C ALA A 379 30.73 -21.79 -6.04
N TRP A 380 30.84 -23.12 -5.99
CA TRP A 380 32.12 -23.81 -6.04
C TRP A 380 32.85 -23.65 -7.37
N LYS A 381 32.13 -23.74 -8.50
CA LYS A 381 32.74 -23.53 -9.82
C LYS A 381 33.32 -22.13 -9.96
N THR A 382 32.60 -21.09 -9.51
CA THR A 382 33.07 -19.70 -9.53
C THR A 382 34.32 -19.49 -8.70
N LEU A 383 34.34 -20.01 -7.46
CA LEU A 383 35.49 -19.88 -6.54
C LEU A 383 36.73 -20.64 -7.03
N ALA A 384 36.54 -21.81 -7.66
CA ALA A 384 37.64 -22.59 -8.23
C ALA A 384 38.26 -21.95 -9.49
N THR A 385 37.48 -21.20 -10.29
CA THR A 385 38.01 -20.44 -11.44
C THR A 385 38.80 -19.20 -11.04
N GLU A 386 38.41 -18.50 -9.96
CA GLU A 386 39.15 -17.32 -9.47
C GLU A 386 40.51 -17.73 -8.86
N SER A 387 40.56 -18.85 -8.14
CA SER A 387 41.80 -19.41 -7.58
C SER A 387 42.85 -19.74 -8.65
N LYS A 388 42.43 -20.30 -9.81
CA LYS A 388 43.37 -20.64 -10.91
C LYS A 388 43.88 -19.42 -11.68
N ASN A 389 43.12 -18.33 -11.74
CA ASN A 389 43.54 -17.10 -12.42
C ASN A 389 44.55 -16.28 -11.58
N HIS A 390 44.50 -16.36 -10.26
CA HIS A 390 45.48 -15.70 -9.39
C HIS A 390 46.84 -16.42 -9.29
N GLN A 391 46.92 -17.72 -9.60
CA GLN A 391 48.21 -18.42 -9.66
C GLN A 391 48.99 -18.20 -10.98
N LYS A 392 48.35 -17.74 -12.06
CA LYS A 392 49.04 -17.44 -13.33
C LYS A 392 49.58 -16.01 -13.44
N ALA A 393 49.11 -15.07 -12.62
CA ALA A 393 49.50 -13.66 -12.72
C ALA A 393 50.78 -13.29 -11.94
N THR A 394 51.39 -14.23 -11.21
CA THR A 394 52.64 -14.02 -10.44
C THR A 394 53.84 -14.77 -11.01
N GLN A 395 53.73 -15.33 -12.23
CA GLN A 395 54.84 -15.84 -13.02
C GLN A 395 54.76 -15.31 -14.47
N SER A 396 55.05 -14.02 -14.67
CA SER A 396 55.57 -13.48 -15.93
C SER A 396 56.24 -12.14 -15.70
#